data_AF-A0A962N7S1-F1
#
_entry.id   AF-A0A962N7S1-F1
#
_cell.length_a   1.000
_cell.length_b   1.000
_cell.length_c   1.000
_cell.angle_alpha   90.00
_cell.angle_beta   90.00
_cell.angle_gamma   90.00
#
_symmetry.space_group_name_H-M   'P 1'
#
loop_
_entity.id
_entity.type
_entity.pdbx_description
1 polymer ?
#
loop_
_entity_poly.entity_id
_entity_poly.type
_entity_poly.pdbx_seq_one_letter_code
_entity_poly.pdbx_strand_id
1 'polypeptide(L)' 'FSDPQTGYAWVTTANDALAGRSPLEIMKGGGMEDVVRIRRYLDSVRGGW' A
#
# COMPACT_ATOMS: atom_id res chain seq x y z
N PHE A 1 8.78 6.82 -3.06
CA PHE A 1 8.29 8.17 -2.80
C PHE A 1 9.40 8.94 -2.11
N SER A 2 9.99 9.88 -2.83
CA SER A 2 10.88 10.89 -2.24
C SER A 2 10.07 12.08 -1.74
N ASP A 3 8.85 12.24 -2.25
CA ASP A 3 7.87 13.25 -1.84
C ASP A 3 6.82 12.64 -0.87
N PRO A 4 6.65 13.17 0.35
CA PRO A 4 5.69 12.67 1.33
C PRO A 4 4.23 12.78 0.87
N GLN A 5 3.85 13.85 0.16
CA GLN A 5 2.47 14.06 -0.29
C GLN A 5 2.03 12.98 -1.29
N THR A 6 2.93 12.58 -2.16
CA THR A 6 2.75 11.49 -3.12
C THR A 6 2.50 10.17 -2.40
N GLY A 7 3.21 9.92 -1.29
CA GLY A 7 2.99 8.74 -0.45
C GLY A 7 1.61 8.73 0.21
N TYR A 8 1.19 9.87 0.77
CA TYR A 8 -0.13 10.00 1.38
C TYR A 8 -1.27 9.85 0.37
N ALA A 9 -1.15 10.52 -0.79
CA ALA A 9 -2.13 10.41 -1.87
C ALA A 9 -2.24 8.96 -2.37
N TRP A 10 -1.11 8.26 -2.52
CA TRP A 10 -1.11 6.86 -2.93
C TRP A 10 -1.80 5.95 -1.91
N VAL A 11 -1.57 6.15 -0.61
CA VAL A 11 -2.18 5.34 0.46
C VAL A 11 -3.72 5.41 0.45
N THR A 12 -4.29 6.53 0.01
CA THR A 12 -5.75 6.73 -0.06
C THR A 12 -6.36 6.40 -1.41
N THR A 13 -5.54 6.16 -2.43
CA THR A 13 -6.02 5.94 -3.81
C THR A 13 -6.28 4.45 -4.05
N ALA A 14 -7.40 4.15 -4.70
CA ALA A 14 -7.72 2.79 -5.14
C ALA A 14 -6.67 2.26 -6.12
N ASN A 15 -6.30 0.99 -5.98
CA ASN A 15 -5.29 0.36 -6.82
C ASN A 15 -5.82 -0.97 -7.37
N ASP A 16 -5.76 -1.16 -8.68
CA ASP A 16 -6.19 -2.39 -9.35
C ASP A 16 -5.39 -3.62 -8.88
N ALA A 17 -4.10 -3.43 -8.57
CA ALA A 17 -3.27 -4.49 -7.97
C ALA A 17 -3.71 -4.89 -6.56
N LEU A 18 -4.54 -4.08 -5.91
CA LEU A 18 -5.15 -4.30 -4.61
C LEU A 18 -6.66 -4.57 -4.73
N ALA A 19 -7.10 -5.14 -5.86
CA ALA A 19 -8.49 -5.44 -6.16
C ALA A 19 -9.41 -4.21 -6.09
N GLY A 20 -8.91 -3.06 -6.53
CA GLY A 20 -9.65 -1.80 -6.54
C GLY A 20 -9.77 -1.12 -5.17
N ARG A 21 -9.09 -1.63 -4.13
CA ARG A 21 -9.09 -1.03 -2.79
C ARG A 21 -7.87 -0.15 -2.59
N SER A 22 -8.01 0.86 -1.74
CA SER A 22 -6.87 1.63 -1.28
C SER A 22 -6.03 0.85 -0.25
N PRO A 23 -4.72 1.09 -0.19
CA PRO A 23 -3.86 0.56 0.88
C PRO A 23 -4.42 0.87 2.28
N LEU A 24 -4.98 2.07 2.48
CA LEU A 24 -5.59 2.48 3.74
C LEU A 24 -6.80 1.61 4.13
N GLU A 25 -7.66 1.26 3.18
CA GLU A 25 -8.81 0.38 3.43
C GLU A 25 -8.39 -1.04 3.79
N ILE A 26 -7.29 -1.53 3.21
CA ILE A 26 -6.71 -2.83 3.56
C ILE A 26 -6.13 -2.78 4.97
N MET A 27 -5.34 -1.75 5.30
CA MET A 27 -4.72 -1.59 6.62
C MET A 27 -5.74 -1.36 7.75
N LYS A 28 -6.92 -0.81 7.44
CA LYS A 28 -8.05 -0.70 8.38
C LYS A 28 -8.78 -2.03 8.64
N GLY A 29 -8.47 -3.09 7.90
CA GLY A 29 -9.06 -4.43 8.02
C GLY A 29 -8.75 -5.15 9.33
N GLY A 30 -7.73 -4.71 10.07
CA GLY A 30 -7.60 -5.00 11.51
C GLY A 30 -6.45 -5.93 11.92
N GLY A 31 -5.58 -6.36 11.00
CA GLY A 31 -4.42 -7.20 11.33
C GLY A 31 -3.07 -6.56 11.04
N MET A 32 -2.04 -6.89 11.83
CA MET A 32 -0.63 -6.65 11.43
C MET A 32 -0.31 -7.29 10.07
N GLU A 33 -1.01 -8.37 9.71
CA GLU A 33 -0.88 -9.04 8.43
C GLU A 33 -1.22 -8.13 7.23
N ASP A 34 -2.23 -7.26 7.36
CA ASP A 34 -2.60 -6.32 6.32
C ASP A 34 -1.50 -5.27 6.07
N VAL A 35 -0.86 -4.81 7.15
CA VAL A 35 0.29 -3.89 7.05
C VAL A 35 1.48 -4.58 6.39
N VAL A 36 1.79 -5.82 6.78
CA VAL A 36 2.88 -6.62 6.19
C VAL A 36 2.61 -6.90 4.71
N ARG A 37 1.35 -7.15 4.32
CA ARG A 37 0.95 -7.35 2.93
C ARG A 37 1.24 -6.12 2.07
N ILE A 38 0.83 -4.94 2.52
CA ILE A 38 1.10 -3.68 1.81
C ILE A 38 2.60 -3.40 1.75
N ARG A 39 3.34 -3.69 2.82
CA ARG A 39 4.80 -3.55 2.84
C ARG A 39 5.47 -4.43 1.78
N ARG A 40 5.12 -5.72 1.72
CA ARG A 40 5.66 -6.66 0.72
C ARG A 40 5.34 -6.25 -0.71
N TYR A 41 4.13 -5.73 -0.94
CA TYR A 41 3.75 -5.17 -2.24
C TYR A 41 4.62 -3.97 -2.62
N LEU A 42 4.84 -3.03 -1.69
CA LEU A 42 5.70 -1.87 -1.93
C LEU A 42 7.16 -2.26 -2.17
N ASP A 43 7.64 -3.28 -1.48
CA ASP A 43 8.98 -3.82 -1.67
C ASP A 43 9.09 -4.51 -3.04
N SER A 44 8.08 -5.27 -3.50
CA SER A 44 8.13 -5.92 -4.81
C SER A 44 8.14 -4.92 -5.97
N VAL A 45 7.33 -3.85 -5.92
CA VAL A 45 7.30 -2.82 -6.99
C VAL A 45 8.55 -1.94 -6.99
N ARG A 46 9.27 -1.85 -5.87
CA ARG A 46 10.57 -1.16 -5.80
C ARG A 46 11.73 -2.00 -6.36
N GLY A 47 11.45 -3.17 -6.93
CA GLY A 47 12.45 -4.13 -7.39
C GLY A 47 13.01 -4.91 -6.20
N GLY A 48 12.11 -5.56 -5.45
CA GLY A 48 12.39 -6.13 -4.13
C GLY A 48 13.70 -6.92 -4.07
N TRP A 49 14.71 -6.31 -3.44
CA TRP A 49 16.10 -6.77 -3.34
C TRP A 49 16.78 -7.16 -4.66
#